data_AF-A0AAE3ANA5-F1
#
_entry.id   AF-A0AAE3ANA5-F1
#
_cell.length_a   1.000
_cell.length_b   1.000
_cell.length_c   1.000
_cell.angle_alpha   90.00
_cell.angle_beta   90.00
_cell.angle_gamma   90.00
#
_symmetry.space_group_name_H-M   'P 1'
#
loop_
_entity.id
_entity.type
_entity.pdbx_description
1 polymer ?
#
loop_
_entity_poly.entity_id
_entity_poly.type
_entity_poly.pdbx_seq_one_letter_code
_entity_poly.pdbx_strand_id
1 'polypeptide(L)'
;MPWERKGGGGIRIVSPPVPLTFCFETVGHLMDAVERAVHTLHVLSSALGRIGSRFFLCVTVRFSERIAARSLFTEYGEYVGAGALTAAYIAERAETFIPNAAARMTRYF
;
A
#
# COMPACT_ATOMS: atom_id res chain seq x y z
N MET A 1 12.79 -38.58 -34.40
CA MET A 1 11.60 -37.75 -34.62
C MET A 1 11.86 -36.35 -34.06
N PRO A 2 12.00 -35.32 -34.91
CA PRO A 2 12.45 -34.00 -34.49
C PRO A 2 11.24 -33.16 -34.03
N TRP A 3 10.78 -33.36 -32.79
CA TRP A 3 9.77 -32.46 -32.20
C TRP A 3 9.81 -32.37 -30.67
N GLU A 4 10.98 -32.55 -30.05
CA GLU A 4 11.19 -31.98 -28.71
C GLU A 4 11.17 -30.45 -28.81
N ARG A 5 9.98 -29.86 -28.67
CA ARG A 5 9.83 -28.42 -28.47
C ARG A 5 10.33 -28.07 -27.07
N LYS A 6 11.55 -27.55 -27.07
CA LYS A 6 12.19 -26.72 -26.04
C LYS A 6 11.17 -25.83 -25.31
N GLY A 7 11.32 -25.80 -23.98
CA GLY A 7 10.39 -25.22 -23.02
C GLY A 7 9.80 -23.86 -23.40
N GLY A 8 8.47 -23.79 -23.35
CA GLY A 8 7.72 -22.54 -23.34
C GLY A 8 7.91 -21.83 -22.00
N GLY A 9 9.07 -21.19 -21.83
CA GLY A 9 9.29 -20.19 -20.79
C GLY A 9 8.46 -18.95 -21.12
N GLY A 10 7.14 -19.01 -20.87
CA GLY A 10 6.26 -17.87 -21.03
C GLY A 10 6.81 -16.71 -20.20
N ILE A 11 7.02 -15.57 -20.85
CA ILE A 11 7.32 -14.32 -20.14
C ILE A 11 6.16 -14.09 -19.19
N ARG A 12 6.38 -14.38 -17.90
CA ARG A 12 5.45 -13.97 -16.85
C ARG A 12 5.56 -12.46 -16.77
N ILE A 13 4.65 -11.75 -17.43
CA ILE A 13 4.45 -10.33 -17.20
C ILE A 13 3.95 -10.21 -15.76
N VAL A 14 4.87 -10.08 -14.82
CA VAL A 14 4.54 -9.83 -13.42
C VAL A 14 4.16 -8.35 -13.37
N SER A 15 2.86 -8.07 -13.26
CA SER A 15 2.42 -6.69 -13.05
C SER A 15 3.12 -6.15 -11.80
N PRO A 16 3.79 -4.99 -11.89
CA PRO A 16 4.48 -4.43 -10.75
C PRO A 16 3.49 -4.21 -9.60
N PRO A 17 3.93 -4.34 -8.34
CA PRO A 17 3.08 -4.08 -7.19
C PRO A 17 2.48 -2.68 -7.29
N VAL A 18 1.16 -2.60 -7.23
CA VAL A 18 0.42 -1.33 -7.37
C VAL A 18 0.16 -0.79 -5.96
N PRO A 19 0.71 0.39 -5.59
CA PRO A 19 0.43 1.00 -4.31
C PRO A 19 -1.04 1.44 -4.25
N LEU A 20 -1.67 1.22 -3.11
CA LEU A 20 -3.01 1.69 -2.77
C LEU A 20 -2.87 2.91 -1.86
N THR A 21 -3.67 3.94 -2.11
CA THR A 21 -3.66 5.18 -1.35
C THR A 21 -4.96 5.35 -0.58
N PHE A 22 -4.83 5.64 0.70
CA PHE A 22 -5.95 5.89 1.61
C PHE A 22 -5.76 7.22 2.34
N CYS A 23 -6.86 7.88 2.68
CA CYS A 23 -6.90 9.13 3.41
C CYS A 23 -7.61 8.93 4.75
N PHE A 24 -7.05 9.46 5.83
CA PHE A 24 -7.58 9.38 7.18
C PHE A 24 -7.71 10.78 7.77
N GLU A 25 -8.83 11.03 8.44
CA GLU A 25 -9.09 12.31 9.13
C GLU A 25 -8.41 12.39 10.49
N THR A 26 -8.21 11.25 11.15
CA THR A 26 -7.65 11.18 12.50
C THR A 26 -6.44 10.25 12.55
N VAL A 27 -5.51 10.56 13.45
CA VAL A 27 -4.36 9.68 13.73
C VAL A 27 -4.83 8.36 14.33
N GLY A 28 -5.89 8.35 15.14
CA GLY A 28 -6.44 7.14 15.74
C GLY A 28 -6.85 6.11 14.69
N HIS A 29 -7.68 6.51 13.72
CA HIS A 29 -8.09 5.62 12.63
C HIS A 29 -6.91 5.12 11.80
N LEU A 30 -5.93 5.99 11.54
CA LEU A 30 -4.70 5.60 10.85
C LEU A 30 -3.94 4.52 11.63
N MET A 31 -3.77 4.72 12.94
CA MET A 31 -3.03 3.81 13.81
C MET A 31 -3.73 2.45 13.91
N ASP A 32 -5.03 2.41 14.17
CA ASP A 32 -5.82 1.18 14.26
C ASP A 32 -5.80 0.38 12.94
N ALA A 33 -5.90 1.09 11.80
CA ALA A 33 -5.84 0.46 10.49
C ALA A 33 -4.46 -0.14 10.22
N VAL A 34 -3.39 0.58 10.55
CA VAL A 34 -2.02 0.10 10.36
C VAL A 34 -1.73 -1.09 11.27
N GLU A 35 -2.13 -1.04 12.54
CA GLU A 35 -1.99 -2.14 13.49
C GLU A 35 -2.65 -3.41 12.95
N ARG A 36 -3.93 -3.33 12.54
CA ARG A 36 -4.62 -4.48 11.93
C ARG A 36 -3.93 -4.95 10.66
N ALA A 37 -3.48 -4.04 9.81
CA ALA A 37 -2.84 -4.39 8.55
C ALA A 37 -1.52 -5.13 8.74
N VAL A 38 -0.66 -4.73 9.69
CA VAL A 38 0.62 -5.40 9.93
C VAL A 38 0.46 -6.82 10.50
N HIS A 39 -0.67 -7.09 11.18
CA HIS A 39 -0.97 -8.42 11.71
C HIS A 39 -1.68 -9.34 10.72
N THR A 40 -2.33 -8.78 9.69
CA THR A 40 -3.21 -9.56 8.80
C THR A 40 -2.76 -9.60 7.34
N LEU A 41 -1.92 -8.65 6.91
CA LEU A 41 -1.50 -8.48 5.53
C LEU A 41 0.02 -8.53 5.42
N HIS A 42 0.51 -8.94 4.26
CA HIS A 42 1.92 -8.86 3.94
C HIS A 42 2.24 -7.56 3.20
N VAL A 43 2.54 -6.53 3.99
CA VAL A 43 2.93 -5.20 3.52
C VAL A 43 4.35 -5.26 2.94
N LEU A 44 4.48 -4.95 1.66
CA LEU A 44 5.74 -4.89 0.91
C LEU A 44 6.43 -3.53 1.08
N SER A 45 5.64 -2.45 1.07
CA SER A 45 6.14 -1.09 1.30
C SER A 45 5.01 -0.21 1.83
N SER A 46 5.38 0.86 2.51
CA SER A 46 4.43 1.85 3.00
C SER A 46 5.06 3.23 3.09
N ALA A 47 4.25 4.26 2.93
CA ALA A 47 4.64 5.64 3.15
C ALA A 47 3.45 6.44 3.69
N LEU A 48 3.72 7.34 4.62
CA LEU A 48 2.73 8.25 5.17
C LEU A 48 3.08 9.67 4.77
N GLY A 49 2.12 10.37 4.17
CA GLY A 49 2.17 11.81 3.97
C GLY A 49 1.15 12.53 4.84
N ARG A 50 1.45 13.76 5.25
CA ARG A 50 0.45 14.68 5.80
C ARG A 50 0.26 15.84 4.83
N ILE A 51 -0.98 16.10 4.44
CA ILE A 51 -1.37 17.24 3.60
C ILE A 51 -2.48 17.99 4.34
N GLY A 52 -2.17 19.18 4.86
CA GLY A 52 -3.07 19.92 5.74
C GLY A 52 -3.41 19.14 7.02
N SER A 53 -4.70 18.97 7.29
CA SER A 53 -5.21 18.23 8.45
C SER A 53 -5.36 16.72 8.22
N ARG A 54 -5.10 16.22 7.01
CA ARG A 54 -5.37 14.83 6.62
C ARG A 54 -4.10 14.00 6.49
N PHE A 55 -4.24 12.71 6.78
CA PHE A 55 -3.16 11.74 6.70
C PHE A 55 -3.37 10.83 5.50
N PHE A 56 -2.37 10.74 4.63
CA PHE A 56 -2.40 9.94 3.44
C PHE A 56 -1.44 8.76 3.58
N LEU A 57 -1.98 7.55 3.60
CA LEU A 57 -1.19 6.33 3.65
C LEU A 57 -1.14 5.68 2.28
N CYS A 58 0.06 5.54 1.74
CA CYS A 58 0.35 4.68 0.61
C CYS A 58 0.83 3.33 1.12
N VAL A 59 0.18 2.25 0.72
CA VAL A 59 0.57 0.88 1.05
C VAL A 59 0.68 0.03 -0.19
N THR A 60 1.73 -0.78 -0.26
CA THR A 60 1.87 -1.83 -1.25
C THR A 60 1.81 -3.16 -0.50
N VAL A 61 0.89 -4.02 -0.90
CA VAL A 61 0.71 -5.37 -0.32
C VAL A 61 0.91 -6.43 -1.41
N ARG A 62 0.92 -7.71 -1.04
CA ARG A 62 0.88 -8.79 -2.05
C ARG A 62 -0.33 -8.63 -2.96
N PHE A 63 -0.17 -9.00 -4.21
CA PHE A 63 -1.23 -8.90 -5.22
C PHE A 63 -2.54 -9.59 -4.80
N SER A 64 -2.44 -10.77 -4.18
CA SER A 64 -3.56 -11.56 -3.67
C SER A 64 -4.30 -10.89 -2.51
N GLU A 65 -3.65 -9.97 -1.81
CA GLU A 65 -4.19 -9.32 -0.60
C GLU A 65 -4.76 -7.93 -0.91
N ARG A 66 -4.72 -7.45 -2.16
CA ARG A 66 -5.17 -6.09 -2.48
C ARG A 66 -6.64 -5.83 -2.16
N ILE A 67 -7.51 -6.83 -2.35
CA ILE A 67 -8.94 -6.68 -2.01
C ILE A 67 -9.11 -6.63 -0.48
N ALA A 68 -8.41 -7.50 0.25
CA ALA A 68 -8.43 -7.50 1.72
C ALA A 68 -7.87 -6.19 2.29
N ALA A 69 -6.75 -5.70 1.75
CA ALA A 69 -6.15 -4.43 2.12
C ALA A 69 -7.11 -3.27 1.86
N ARG A 70 -7.72 -3.23 0.66
CA ARG A 70 -8.70 -2.19 0.34
C ARG A 70 -9.86 -2.21 1.32
N SER A 71 -10.44 -3.38 1.58
CA SER A 71 -11.53 -3.53 2.56
C SER A 71 -11.13 -3.03 3.94
N LEU A 72 -10.00 -3.52 4.48
CA LEU A 72 -9.52 -3.20 5.82
C LEU A 72 -9.28 -1.70 5.98
N PHE A 73 -8.52 -1.07 5.08
CA PHE A 73 -8.22 0.36 5.23
C PHE A 73 -9.44 1.24 5.00
N THR A 74 -10.43 0.81 4.20
CA THR A 74 -11.69 1.55 4.04
C THR A 74 -12.62 1.50 5.24
N GLU A 75 -12.39 0.58 6.20
CA GLU A 75 -13.14 0.59 7.47
C GLU A 75 -12.76 1.80 8.34
N TYR A 76 -11.59 2.39 8.12
CA TYR A 76 -11.00 3.45 8.94
C TYR A 76 -10.83 4.79 8.19
N GLY A 77 -10.77 4.74 6.87
CA GLY A 77 -10.52 5.92 6.03
C GLY A 77 -11.11 5.79 4.63
N GLU A 78 -10.79 6.76 3.79
CA GLU A 78 -11.30 6.82 2.42
C GLU A 78 -10.26 6.28 1.43
N TYR A 79 -10.70 5.44 0.50
CA TYR A 79 -9.86 5.00 -0.61
C TYR A 79 -9.76 6.12 -1.65
N VAL A 80 -8.53 6.62 -1.87
CA VAL A 80 -8.26 7.73 -2.79
C VAL A 80 -7.97 7.21 -4.19
N GLY A 81 -7.25 6.11 -4.31
CA GLY A 81 -6.85 5.56 -5.60
C GLY A 81 -5.71 4.56 -5.51
N ALA A 82 -5.23 4.13 -6.67
CA ALA A 82 -4.12 3.20 -6.78
C ALA A 82 -3.15 3.61 -7.89
N GLY A 83 -1.89 3.24 -7.71
CA GLY A 83 -0.83 3.43 -8.70
C GLY A 83 0.17 4.52 -8.34
N ALA A 84 1.18 4.66 -9.20
CA ALA A 84 2.30 5.55 -8.96
C ALA A 84 1.90 7.03 -8.90
N LEU A 85 0.83 7.44 -9.58
CA LEU A 85 0.40 8.84 -9.63
C LEU A 85 -0.02 9.36 -8.25
N THR A 86 -0.86 8.62 -7.53
CA THR A 86 -1.32 9.05 -6.20
C THR A 86 -0.18 9.03 -5.19
N ALA A 87 0.72 8.06 -5.28
CA ALA A 87 1.91 7.98 -4.45
C ALA A 87 2.89 9.14 -4.70
N ALA A 88 3.13 9.48 -5.98
CA ALA A 88 4.00 10.59 -6.36
C ALA A 88 3.41 11.94 -5.93
N TYR A 89 2.09 12.13 -6.08
CA TYR A 89 1.40 13.32 -5.62
C TYR A 89 1.60 13.55 -4.11
N ILE A 90 1.47 12.50 -3.30
CA ILE A 90 1.68 12.59 -1.85
C ILE A 90 3.15 12.90 -1.54
N ALA A 91 4.09 12.24 -2.22
CA ALA A 91 5.52 12.49 -2.02
C ALA A 91 5.91 13.94 -2.36
N GLU A 92 5.26 14.56 -3.35
CA GLU A 92 5.51 15.95 -3.75
C GLU A 92 4.81 16.97 -2.85
N ARG A 93 3.56 16.70 -2.42
CA ARG A 93 2.71 17.68 -1.75
C ARG A 93 2.65 17.55 -0.23
N ALA A 94 3.12 16.45 0.33
CA ALA A 94 3.08 16.26 1.77
C ALA A 94 4.04 17.23 2.50
N GLU A 95 3.51 17.93 3.50
CA GLU A 95 4.27 18.75 4.44
C GLU A 95 5.25 17.88 5.25
N THR A 96 4.85 16.64 5.51
CA THR A 96 5.68 15.64 6.19
C THR A 96 5.51 14.31 5.49
N PHE A 97 6.63 13.69 5.13
CA PHE A 97 6.65 12.39 4.46
C PHE A 97 7.50 11.39 5.25
N ILE A 98 6.88 10.28 5.64
CA ILE A 98 7.51 9.22 6.43
C ILE A 98 7.56 7.95 5.57
N PRO A 99 8.73 7.54 5.06
CA PRO A 99 8.88 6.26 4.37
C PRO A 99 8.86 5.11 5.38
N ASN A 100 8.45 3.92 4.92
CA ASN A 100 8.29 2.72 5.73
C ASN A 100 7.41 2.94 6.97
N ALA A 101 6.34 3.72 6.79
CA ALA A 101 5.47 4.17 7.89
C ALA A 101 4.92 3.01 8.73
N ALA A 102 4.37 1.97 8.08
CA ALA A 102 3.80 0.83 8.79
C ALA A 102 4.83 0.14 9.70
N ALA A 103 6.04 -0.09 9.20
CA ALA A 103 7.12 -0.71 9.98
C ALA A 103 7.69 0.20 11.09
N ARG A 104 7.52 1.52 11.00
CA ARG A 104 7.88 2.45 12.08
C ARG A 104 6.79 2.52 13.15
N MET A 105 5.53 2.46 12.72
CA MET A 105 4.36 2.51 13.60
C MET A 105 4.25 1.29 14.51
N THR A 106 4.75 0.12 14.09
CA THR A 106 4.82 -1.08 14.96
C THR A 106 5.59 -0.91 16.26
N ARG A 107 6.40 0.15 16.41
CA ARG A 107 7.09 0.46 17.66
C ARG A 107 6.22 1.14 18.70
N TYR A 108 5.02 1.55 18.30
CA TYR A 108 4.07 2.31 19.11
C TYR A 108 2.79 1.51 19.41
N PHE A 109 2.75 0.24 19.02
CA PHE A 109 1.72 -0.74 19.36
C PHE A 109 2.30 -1.75 20.36
#